data_AF-A0A349Q361-F1
#
_entry.id   AF-A0A349Q361-F1
#
_cell.length_a   1.000
_cell.length_b   1.000
_cell.length_c   1.000
_cell.angle_alpha   90.00
_cell.angle_beta   90.00
_cell.angle_gamma   90.00
#
_symmetry.space_group_name_H-M   'P 1'
#
loop_
_entity.id
_entity.type
_entity.pdbx_description
1 polymer ?
#
loop_
_entity_poly.entity_id
_entity_poly.type
_entity_poly.pdbx_seq_one_letter_code
_entity_poly.pdbx_strand_id
1 'polypeptide(L)'
;MKSNTSPIIETIDVGNLIRKYIKKKRISKAAVARFIGKDDRTMLRYEKSVSLKSNVIMELSHAMEHNFFQDIAATLPAHYSTDAPVDTTLTDKIAALEQRILILEAEKAVLLIR
;
A
#
# COMPACT_ATOMS: atom_id res chain seq x y z
N MET A 1 -0.79 42.81 3.28
CA MET A 1 -0.25 41.71 2.46
C MET A 1 -0.63 40.40 3.11
N LYS A 2 -1.57 39.63 2.56
CA LYS A 2 -1.81 38.25 3.00
C LYS A 2 -0.73 37.40 2.34
N SER A 3 0.12 36.75 3.13
CA SER A 3 1.12 35.80 2.63
C SER A 3 0.37 34.62 2.02
N ASN A 4 0.30 34.61 0.68
CA ASN A 4 -0.14 33.44 -0.09
C ASN A 4 0.94 32.36 -0.01
N THR A 5 1.04 31.70 1.13
CA THR A 5 1.75 30.43 1.22
C THR A 5 0.72 29.36 0.88
N SER A 6 0.55 29.11 -0.42
CA SER A 6 -0.14 27.91 -0.88
C SER A 6 0.49 26.70 -0.18
N PRO A 7 -0.30 25.73 0.32
CA PRO A 7 0.27 24.56 0.96
C PRO A 7 1.21 23.87 -0.04
N ILE A 8 2.41 23.53 0.43
CA ILE A 8 3.36 22.73 -0.35
C ILE A 8 2.75 21.34 -0.42
N ILE A 9 2.07 21.04 -1.53
CA ILE A 9 1.55 19.69 -1.78
C ILE A 9 2.75 18.84 -2.18
N GLU A 10 3.19 17.96 -1.30
CA GLU A 10 4.21 16.97 -1.67
C GLU A 10 3.69 16.12 -2.83
N THR A 11 4.44 16.08 -3.92
CA THR A 11 4.07 15.33 -5.11
C THR A 11 4.59 13.90 -4.99
N ILE A 12 3.71 12.93 -5.21
CA ILE A 12 4.06 11.52 -5.16
C ILE A 12 4.71 11.12 -6.48
N ASP A 13 5.95 10.62 -6.43
CA ASP A 13 6.61 10.01 -7.57
C ASP A 13 6.23 8.53 -7.69
N VAL A 14 5.20 8.27 -8.50
CA VAL A 14 4.63 6.94 -8.71
C VAL A 14 5.63 6.02 -9.41
N GLY A 15 6.40 6.53 -10.38
CA GLY A 15 7.42 5.76 -11.10
C GLY A 15 8.51 5.25 -10.16
N ASN A 16 8.97 6.10 -9.24
CA ASN A 16 9.94 5.71 -8.22
C ASN A 16 9.35 4.70 -7.22
N LEU A 17 8.08 4.85 -6.84
CA LEU A 17 7.37 3.90 -5.96
C LEU A 17 7.36 2.49 -6.58
N ILE A 18 6.95 2.38 -7.84
CA ILE A 18 6.96 1.11 -8.60
C ILE A 18 8.38 0.57 -8.70
N ARG A 19 9.35 1.41 -9.06
CA ARG A 19 10.76 1.01 -9.20
C ARG A 19 11.34 0.46 -7.90
N LYS A 20 11.04 1.09 -6.76
CA LYS A 20 11.47 0.62 -5.43
C LYS A 20 10.89 -0.76 -5.13
N TYR A 21 9.61 -0.98 -5.42
CA TYR A 21 8.96 -2.27 -5.20
C TYR A 21 9.55 -3.37 -6.08
N ILE A 22 9.74 -3.13 -7.38
CA ILE A 22 10.41 -4.05 -8.32
C ILE A 22 11.80 -4.46 -7.82
N LYS A 23 12.61 -3.47 -7.41
CA LYS A 23 13.96 -3.73 -6.87
C LYS A 23 13.92 -4.53 -5.58
N LYS A 24 13.04 -4.17 -4.64
CA LYS A 24 12.90 -4.84 -3.34
C LYS A 24 12.52 -6.32 -3.50
N LYS A 25 11.58 -6.61 -4.40
CA LYS A 25 11.08 -7.98 -4.65
C LYS A 25 11.84 -8.72 -5.74
N ARG A 26 12.86 -8.11 -6.35
CA ARG A 26 13.65 -8.65 -7.48
C ARG A 26 12.79 -9.14 -8.64
N ILE A 27 11.72 -8.41 -8.94
CA ILE A 27 10.76 -8.78 -9.99
C ILE A 27 11.36 -8.50 -11.37
N SER A 28 11.17 -9.43 -12.31
CA SER A 28 11.63 -9.26 -13.69
C SER A 28 10.77 -8.24 -14.43
N LYS A 29 11.37 -7.12 -14.83
CA LYS A 29 10.68 -6.06 -15.59
C LYS A 29 10.11 -6.57 -16.91
N ALA A 30 10.85 -7.41 -17.60
CA ALA A 30 10.42 -8.01 -18.86
C ALA A 30 9.26 -8.99 -18.66
N ALA A 31 9.20 -9.68 -17.50
CA ALA A 31 8.04 -10.51 -17.19
C ALA A 31 6.79 -9.65 -16.94
N VAL A 32 6.92 -8.58 -16.16
CA VAL A 32 5.82 -7.64 -15.89
C VAL A 32 5.33 -7.01 -17.19
N ALA A 33 6.25 -6.48 -18.02
CA ALA A 33 5.91 -5.85 -19.30
C ALA A 33 5.12 -6.80 -20.21
N ARG A 34 5.58 -8.06 -20.34
CA ARG A 34 4.87 -9.09 -21.11
C ARG A 34 3.50 -9.42 -20.53
N PHE A 35 3.36 -9.49 -19.21
CA PHE A 35 2.08 -9.75 -18.55
C PHE A 35 1.05 -8.66 -18.87
N ILE A 36 1.47 -7.38 -18.87
CA ILE A 36 0.59 -6.25 -19.20
C ILE A 36 0.51 -5.93 -20.70
N GLY A 37 1.09 -6.78 -21.57
CA GLY A 37 1.08 -6.59 -23.02
C GLY A 37 1.81 -5.31 -23.48
N LYS A 38 2.86 -4.89 -22.76
CA LYS A 38 3.70 -3.73 -23.08
C LYS A 38 5.13 -4.16 -23.42
N ASP A 39 5.84 -3.29 -24.12
CA ASP A 39 7.26 -3.46 -24.39
C ASP A 39 8.14 -2.99 -23.21
N ASP A 40 9.37 -3.48 -23.16
CA ASP A 40 10.33 -3.15 -22.10
C ASP A 40 10.68 -1.65 -22.04
N ARG A 41 10.64 -0.92 -23.17
CA ARG A 41 10.90 0.53 -23.18
C ARG A 41 9.76 1.28 -22.53
N THR A 42 8.53 0.83 -22.71
CA THR A 42 7.35 1.36 -22.02
C THR A 42 7.47 1.13 -20.51
N MET A 43 7.93 -0.04 -20.06
CA MET A 43 8.19 -0.28 -18.65
C MET A 43 9.26 0.66 -18.06
N LEU A 44 10.36 0.87 -18.80
CA LEU A 44 11.40 1.84 -18.43
C LEU A 44 10.87 3.28 -18.38
N ARG A 45 9.94 3.64 -19.26
CA ARG A 45 9.27 4.95 -19.23
C ARG A 45 8.44 5.09 -17.96
N TYR A 46 7.67 4.07 -17.59
CA TYR A 46 6.84 4.10 -16.40
C TYR A 46 7.64 4.34 -15.11
N GLU A 47 8.80 3.69 -14.96
CA GLU A 47 9.68 3.91 -13.79
C GLU A 47 10.29 5.32 -13.70
N LYS A 48 10.33 6.06 -14.81
CA LYS A 48 10.89 7.42 -14.88
C LYS A 48 9.81 8.51 -14.83
N SER A 49 8.54 8.13 -14.93
CA SER A 49 7.42 9.07 -14.92
C SER A 49 6.98 9.35 -13.49
N VAL A 50 6.98 10.63 -13.11
CA VAL A 50 6.46 11.07 -11.80
C VAL A 50 4.99 10.71 -11.64
N SER A 51 4.20 10.88 -12.70
CA SER A 51 2.79 10.53 -12.76
C SER A 51 2.51 9.42 -13.77
N LEU A 52 1.54 8.58 -13.46
CA LEU A 52 1.03 7.54 -14.34
C LEU A 52 -0.49 7.59 -14.37
N LYS A 53 -1.07 7.14 -15.49
CA LYS A 53 -2.51 6.97 -15.59
C LYS A 53 -2.96 5.86 -14.64
N SER A 54 -4.10 6.03 -13.98
CA SER A 54 -4.61 5.09 -12.98
C SER A 54 -4.80 3.67 -13.54
N ASN A 55 -5.17 3.53 -14.81
CA ASN A 55 -5.28 2.23 -15.46
C ASN A 55 -3.94 1.48 -15.53
N VAL A 56 -2.83 2.18 -15.78
CA VAL A 56 -1.48 1.59 -15.78
C VAL A 56 -1.10 1.15 -14.37
N ILE A 57 -1.42 1.96 -13.35
CA ILE A 57 -1.17 1.60 -11.95
C ILE A 57 -1.98 0.36 -11.57
N MET A 58 -3.22 0.25 -12.03
CA MET A 58 -4.07 -0.93 -11.82
C MET A 58 -3.51 -2.18 -12.51
N GLU A 59 -3.13 -2.08 -13.79
CA GLU A 59 -2.48 -3.16 -14.54
C GLU A 59 -1.22 -3.66 -13.83
N LEU A 60 -0.37 -2.75 -13.37
CA LEU A 60 0.84 -3.07 -12.61
C LEU A 60 0.54 -3.69 -11.25
N SER A 61 -0.52 -3.22 -10.57
CA SER A 61 -0.96 -3.77 -9.29
C SER A 61 -1.36 -5.24 -9.44
N HIS A 62 -2.11 -5.57 -10.49
CA HIS A 62 -2.47 -6.96 -10.80
C HIS A 62 -1.28 -7.79 -11.25
N ALA A 63 -0.40 -7.25 -12.11
CA ALA A 63 0.77 -7.97 -12.61
C ALA A 63 1.79 -8.34 -11.52
N MET A 64 1.81 -7.58 -10.43
CA MET A 64 2.76 -7.73 -9.34
C MET A 64 2.13 -8.18 -8.03
N GLU A 65 0.81 -8.45 -8.05
CA GLU A 65 -0.02 -8.78 -6.88
C GLU A 65 0.23 -7.83 -5.70
N HIS A 66 0.32 -6.54 -5.99
CA HIS A 66 0.66 -5.51 -5.00
C HIS A 66 -0.21 -4.27 -5.17
N ASN A 67 -0.84 -3.82 -4.09
CA ASN A 67 -1.77 -2.69 -4.15
C ASN A 67 -1.02 -1.34 -4.08
N PHE A 68 -0.62 -0.83 -5.25
CA PHE A 68 0.05 0.47 -5.34
C PHE A 68 -0.86 1.66 -4.97
N PHE A 69 -2.18 1.51 -5.04
CA PHE A 69 -3.11 2.55 -4.58
C PHE A 69 -3.08 2.68 -3.07
N GLN A 70 -2.93 1.58 -2.34
CA GLN A 70 -2.77 1.60 -0.89
C GLN A 70 -1.47 2.30 -0.48
N ASP A 71 -0.37 2.07 -1.22
CA ASP A 71 0.89 2.76 -0.97
C ASP A 71 0.73 4.28 -1.16
N ILE A 72 0.00 4.71 -2.20
CA ILE A 72 -0.32 6.12 -2.44
C ILE A 72 -1.20 6.66 -1.29
N ALA A 73 -2.25 5.93 -0.91
CA ALA A 73 -3.14 6.32 0.18
C ALA A 73 -2.41 6.46 1.52
N ALA A 74 -1.41 5.61 1.79
CA ALA A 74 -0.60 5.66 3.00
C ALA A 74 0.28 6.93 3.12
N THR A 75 0.49 7.66 2.03
CA THR A 75 1.18 8.97 2.07
C THR A 75 0.24 10.12 2.44
N LEU A 76 -1.07 9.90 2.37
CA LEU A 76 -2.05 10.93 2.72
C LEU A 76 -2.13 11.10 4.24
N PRO A 77 -2.48 12.30 4.73
CA PRO A 77 -2.69 12.53 6.15
C PRO A 77 -3.76 11.60 6.74
N ALA A 78 -3.49 11.08 7.94
CA ALA A 78 -4.38 10.12 8.61
C ALA A 78 -5.79 10.65 8.92
N HIS A 79 -6.01 11.97 8.87
CA HIS A 79 -7.32 12.58 9.09
C HIS A 79 -8.20 12.62 7.84
N TYR A 80 -7.69 12.20 6.68
CA TYR A 80 -8.49 12.12 5.45
C TYR A 80 -9.44 10.93 5.54
N SER A 81 -10.71 11.15 5.19
CA SER A 81 -11.72 10.09 5.16
C SER A 81 -11.59 9.22 3.90
N THR A 82 -12.12 8.00 3.98
CA THR A 82 -12.23 7.09 2.83
C THR A 82 -13.65 6.53 2.78
N ASP A 83 -14.23 6.51 1.59
CA ASP A 83 -15.55 5.89 1.35
C ASP A 83 -15.40 4.44 0.85
N ALA A 84 -14.16 3.96 0.65
CA ALA A 84 -13.92 2.59 0.24
C ALA A 84 -14.34 1.63 1.36
N PRO A 85 -15.03 0.52 1.04
CA PRO A 85 -15.40 -0.48 2.03
C PRO A 85 -14.13 -1.05 2.66
N VAL A 86 -14.00 -0.88 3.97
CA VAL A 86 -12.86 -1.43 4.73
C VAL A 86 -13.08 -2.93 4.88
N ASP A 87 -12.14 -3.72 4.39
CA ASP A 87 -12.09 -5.14 4.72
C ASP A 87 -11.71 -5.29 6.20
N THR A 88 -12.70 -5.57 7.04
CA THR A 88 -12.52 -5.69 8.49
C THR A 88 -11.98 -7.07 8.90
N THR A 89 -11.81 -8.02 7.99
CA THR A 89 -11.49 -9.43 8.33
C THR A 89 -10.23 -9.58 9.19
N LEU A 90 -9.20 -8.75 8.96
CA LEU A 90 -7.98 -8.75 9.78
C LEU A 90 -8.19 -8.06 11.12
N THR A 91 -8.93 -6.95 11.15
CA THR A 91 -9.27 -6.20 12.36
C THR A 91 -10.11 -7.06 13.30
N ASP A 92 -11.09 -7.78 12.76
CA ASP A 92 -11.97 -8.69 13.48
C ASP A 92 -11.16 -9.86 14.07
N LYS A 93 -10.18 -10.40 13.32
CA LYS A 93 -9.24 -11.42 13.83
C LYS A 93 -8.36 -10.89 14.95
N ILE A 94 -7.85 -9.66 14.82
CA ILE A 94 -7.02 -9.04 15.87
C ILE A 94 -7.84 -8.88 17.15
N ALA A 95 -9.04 -8.33 17.07
CA ALA A 95 -9.93 -8.18 18.22
C ALA A 95 -10.25 -9.54 18.89
N ALA A 96 -10.51 -10.58 18.08
CA ALA A 96 -10.74 -11.93 18.61
C ALA A 96 -9.51 -12.53 19.30
N LEU A 97 -8.31 -12.30 18.75
CA LEU A 97 -7.05 -12.76 19.37
C LEU A 97 -6.74 -12.02 20.66
N GLU A 98 -6.97 -10.70 20.71
CA GLU A 98 -6.79 -9.89 21.92
C GLU A 98 -7.74 -10.33 23.04
N GLN A 99 -9.01 -10.61 22.71
CA GLN A 99 -9.95 -11.20 23.68
C GLN A 99 -9.47 -12.56 24.20
N ARG A 100 -8.92 -13.41 23.33
CA ARG A 100 -8.42 -14.72 23.75
C ARG A 100 -7.22 -14.60 24.68
N ILE A 101 -6.30 -13.66 24.41
CA ILE A 101 -5.15 -13.38 25.28
C ILE A 101 -5.64 -12.95 26.67
N LEU A 102 -6.61 -12.04 26.75
CA LEU A 102 -7.15 -11.55 28.01
C LEU A 102 -7.75 -12.69 28.87
N ILE A 103 -8.50 -13.61 28.25
CA ILE A 103 -9.05 -14.78 28.94
C ILE A 103 -7.93 -15.70 29.44
N LEU A 104 -6.93 -15.99 28.60
CA LEU A 104 -5.82 -16.87 28.96
C LEU A 104 -4.96 -16.28 30.08
N GLU A 105 -4.75 -14.97 30.10
CA GLU A 105 -4.04 -14.28 31.19
C GLU A 105 -4.81 -14.37 32.51
N ALA A 106 -6.14 -14.22 32.48
CA ALA A 106 -6.99 -14.40 33.65
C ALA A 106 -6.96 -15.85 34.17
N GLU A 107 -7.09 -16.84 33.27
CA GLU A 107 -6.98 -18.27 33.62
C GLU A 107 -5.63 -18.58 34.27
N LYS A 108 -4.52 -18.09 33.69
CA LYS A 108 -3.18 -18.24 34.23
C LYS A 108 -3.04 -17.61 35.61
N ALA A 109 -3.59 -16.41 35.82
CA ALA A 109 -3.54 -15.73 37.12
C ALA A 109 -4.26 -16.54 38.21
N VAL A 110 -5.42 -17.11 37.90
CA VAL A 110 -6.15 -18.00 38.83
C VAL A 110 -5.34 -19.26 39.15
N LEU A 111 -4.67 -19.86 38.17
CA LEU A 111 -3.84 -21.05 38.37
C LEU A 111 -2.58 -20.79 39.21
N LEU A 112 -1.99 -19.60 39.12
CA LEU A 112 -0.78 -19.24 39.88
C LEU A 112 -1.05 -18.84 41.33
N ILE A 113 -2.31 -18.57 41.69
CA ILE A 113 -2.74 -18.30 43.07
C ILE A 113 -3.05 -19.60 43.83
N ARG A 114 -3.14 -20.73 43.12
CA ARG A 114 -3.46 -22.05 43.66
C ARG A 114 -2.20 -22.85 43.98
#